data_AF-A0A1Z9B6Z7-F1
#
_entry.id   AF-A0A1Z9B6Z7-F1
#
_cell.length_a   1.000
_cell.length_b   1.000
_cell.length_c   1.000
_cell.angle_alpha   90.00
_cell.angle_beta   90.00
_cell.angle_gamma   90.00
#
_symmetry.space_group_name_H-M   'P 1'
#
loop_
_entity.id
_entity.type
_entity.pdbx_description
1 polymer ?
#
loop_
_entity_poly.entity_id
_entity_poly.type
_entity_poly.pdbx_seq_one_letter_code
_entity_poly.pdbx_strand_id
1 'polypeptide(L)'
;MLNYLSLNKNFVRLVSIFVMSGFFNFCWSQVQTTKPNNQVSDFSKEIKNTRELIGLGRLNEAQQIISSQLGEKPRDAQWRYLDAVLDAEFAIIDQNEGVKSFSSIKLKLDRAIEKFERFTEEFPELSEPFNNLSVLYLRRGQADRSRESLERAIINNPNYELAYENLGDLYVYLANITYNKGLSKLPKSSRLSKKLDHLNQMPFLAKPNIIRELKQK
;
A
#
# COMPACT_ATOMS: atom_id res chain seq x y z
N MET A 1 -14.27 -5.50 30.22
CA MET A 1 -15.09 -6.13 29.17
C MET A 1 -15.24 -5.09 28.06
N LEU A 2 -14.29 -5.04 27.12
CA LEU A 2 -14.27 -4.09 26.00
C LEU A 2 -14.47 -4.89 24.71
N ASN A 3 -15.63 -4.70 24.09
CA ASN A 3 -16.00 -5.33 22.82
C ASN A 3 -15.22 -4.68 21.68
N TYR A 4 -14.14 -5.31 21.23
CA TYR A 4 -13.60 -5.08 19.89
C TYR A 4 -14.53 -5.76 18.90
N LEU A 5 -15.37 -4.97 18.23
CA LEU A 5 -16.27 -5.45 17.19
C LEU A 5 -15.45 -6.07 16.05
N SER A 6 -15.70 -7.36 15.85
CA SER A 6 -15.15 -8.21 14.82
C SER A 6 -15.27 -7.60 13.43
N LEU A 7 -14.16 -7.61 12.69
CA LEU A 7 -14.11 -7.41 11.25
C LEU A 7 -15.22 -8.22 10.56
N ASN A 8 -16.06 -7.54 9.79
CA ASN A 8 -17.06 -8.19 8.96
C ASN A 8 -16.33 -8.97 7.85
N LYS A 9 -16.15 -10.28 8.07
CA LYS A 9 -15.39 -11.22 7.21
C LYS A 9 -15.88 -11.26 5.75
N ASN A 10 -17.07 -10.76 5.46
CA ASN A 10 -17.62 -10.69 4.10
C ASN A 10 -17.12 -9.47 3.30
N PHE A 11 -16.62 -8.42 3.96
CA PHE A 11 -16.09 -7.23 3.26
C PHE A 11 -14.66 -7.45 2.73
N VAL A 12 -13.88 -8.28 3.43
CA VAL A 12 -12.51 -8.66 3.03
C VAL A 12 -12.50 -9.51 1.74
N ARG A 13 -13.54 -10.32 1.51
CA ARG A 13 -13.64 -11.22 0.34
C ARG A 13 -14.07 -10.53 -0.96
N LEU A 14 -14.79 -9.41 -0.89
CA LEU A 14 -15.32 -8.73 -2.08
C LEU A 14 -14.36 -7.68 -2.66
N VAL A 15 -13.47 -7.11 -1.83
CA VAL A 15 -12.38 -6.24 -2.32
C VAL A 15 -11.24 -7.07 -2.94
N SER A 16 -11.21 -8.39 -2.70
CA SER A 16 -10.29 -9.32 -3.38
C SER A 16 -10.56 -9.47 -4.89
N ILE A 17 -11.66 -8.92 -5.43
CA ILE A 17 -12.09 -9.23 -6.80
C ILE A 17 -11.49 -8.30 -7.87
N PHE A 18 -10.88 -7.14 -7.56
CA PHE A 18 -10.21 -6.34 -8.61
C PHE A 18 -9.06 -5.45 -8.08
N VAL A 19 -7.91 -6.05 -7.73
CA VAL A 19 -6.61 -5.33 -7.74
C VAL A 19 -5.58 -6.22 -8.45
N MET A 20 -5.35 -5.93 -9.73
CA MET A 20 -4.53 -6.72 -10.64
C MET A 20 -3.01 -6.45 -10.59
N SER A 21 -2.45 -5.74 -9.60
CA SER A 21 -0.98 -5.53 -9.61
C SER A 21 -0.38 -5.16 -8.25
N GLY A 22 -0.06 -6.15 -7.43
CA GLY A 22 0.75 -5.92 -6.23
C GLY A 22 0.99 -7.16 -5.37
N PHE A 23 2.24 -7.41 -5.01
CA PHE A 23 2.71 -8.37 -4.00
C PHE A 23 2.50 -7.85 -2.57
N PHE A 24 2.03 -6.60 -2.39
CA PHE A 24 1.81 -5.98 -1.09
C PHE A 24 0.39 -5.45 -0.97
N ASN A 25 -0.25 -5.74 0.16
CA ASN A 25 -1.61 -5.31 0.43
C ASN A 25 -1.61 -3.85 0.88
N PHE A 26 -2.11 -2.97 0.00
CA PHE A 26 -2.36 -1.58 0.32
C PHE A 26 -3.60 -1.49 1.23
N CYS A 27 -3.51 -0.75 2.33
CA CYS A 27 -4.59 -0.70 3.30
C CYS A 27 -5.60 0.39 2.95
N TRP A 28 -6.79 -0.08 2.58
CA TRP A 28 -7.97 0.73 2.29
C TRP A 28 -8.80 1.10 3.54
N SER A 29 -8.35 0.69 4.72
CA SER A 29 -9.12 0.86 5.96
C SER A 29 -9.26 2.35 6.34
N GLN A 30 -10.19 2.59 7.27
CA GLN A 30 -10.61 3.91 7.71
C GLN A 30 -9.54 4.54 8.59
N VAL A 31 -9.11 5.76 8.28
CA VAL A 31 -8.33 6.57 9.23
C VAL A 31 -9.27 7.13 10.29
N GLN A 32 -9.15 6.63 11.51
CA GLN A 32 -9.87 7.16 12.67
C GLN A 32 -9.00 8.22 13.34
N THR A 33 -9.08 9.47 12.88
CA THR A 33 -8.38 10.60 13.53
C THR A 33 -9.20 11.11 14.72
N THR A 34 -9.17 10.43 15.86
CA THR A 34 -9.83 10.96 17.07
C THR A 34 -8.85 11.74 17.93
N LYS A 35 -9.01 13.06 17.98
CA LYS A 35 -8.55 13.86 19.14
C LYS A 35 -9.60 13.69 20.27
N PRO A 36 -9.21 13.68 21.56
CA PRO A 36 -10.06 13.19 22.66
C PRO A 36 -11.35 13.98 22.94
N ASN A 37 -11.71 14.98 22.15
CA ASN A 37 -12.85 15.87 22.43
C ASN A 37 -13.68 16.27 21.21
N ASN A 38 -13.56 15.58 20.07
CA ASN A 38 -14.51 15.77 18.97
C ASN A 38 -15.07 14.43 18.51
N GLN A 39 -16.38 14.46 18.33
CA GLN A 39 -17.28 13.39 17.92
C GLN A 39 -16.58 12.39 16.99
N VAL A 40 -16.65 11.11 17.35
CA VAL A 40 -16.36 9.99 16.45
C VAL A 40 -17.04 10.31 15.13
N SER A 41 -16.25 10.64 14.08
CA SER A 41 -16.84 11.06 12.82
C SER A 41 -17.57 9.86 12.25
N ASP A 42 -18.89 9.84 12.38
CA ASP A 42 -19.74 8.96 11.60
C ASP A 42 -19.32 9.15 10.14
N PHE A 43 -18.94 8.06 9.49
CA PHE A 43 -18.50 8.11 8.11
C PHE A 43 -19.57 8.83 7.29
N SER A 44 -19.21 9.97 6.69
CA SER A 44 -20.13 10.57 5.75
C SER A 44 -20.35 9.54 4.64
N LYS A 45 -21.61 9.36 4.25
CA LYS A 45 -21.99 8.48 3.13
C LYS A 45 -21.11 8.73 1.91
N GLU A 46 -20.69 9.98 1.71
CA GLU A 46 -19.78 10.43 0.65
C GLU A 46 -18.39 9.79 0.73
N ILE A 47 -17.78 9.72 1.91
CA ILE A 47 -16.45 9.11 2.12
C ILE A 47 -16.50 7.61 1.83
N LYS A 48 -17.58 6.93 2.21
CA LYS A 48 -17.78 5.51 1.88
C LYS A 48 -17.94 5.30 0.38
N ASN A 49 -18.82 6.08 -0.26
CA ASN A 49 -19.05 6.01 -1.70
C ASN A 49 -17.77 6.31 -2.50
N THR A 50 -16.98 7.29 -2.06
CA THR A 50 -15.72 7.65 -2.71
C THR A 50 -14.74 6.50 -2.66
N ARG A 51 -14.58 5.83 -1.51
CA ARG A 51 -13.73 4.63 -1.42
C ARG A 51 -14.17 3.52 -2.36
N GLU A 52 -15.48 3.30 -2.46
CA GLU A 52 -16.03 2.32 -3.37
C GLU A 52 -15.69 2.67 -4.83
N LEU A 53 -15.78 3.94 -5.22
CA LEU A 53 -15.33 4.39 -6.55
C LEU A 53 -13.84 4.09 -6.78
N ILE A 54 -12.97 4.35 -5.81
CA ILE A 54 -11.54 4.05 -5.94
C ILE A 54 -11.33 2.53 -6.07
N GLY A 55 -11.98 1.72 -5.21
CA GLY A 55 -11.90 0.25 -5.27
C GLY A 55 -12.46 -0.36 -6.56
N LEU A 56 -13.39 0.32 -7.23
CA LEU A 56 -13.90 -0.03 -8.56
C LEU A 56 -13.00 0.47 -9.71
N GLY A 57 -11.89 1.16 -9.42
CA GLY A 57 -11.03 1.77 -10.43
C GLY A 57 -11.61 3.02 -11.10
N ARG A 58 -12.73 3.55 -10.60
CA ARG A 58 -13.38 4.79 -11.09
C ARG A 58 -12.66 6.03 -10.54
N LEU A 59 -11.35 6.08 -10.75
CA LEU A 59 -10.44 7.04 -10.11
C LEU A 59 -10.75 8.50 -10.47
N ASN A 60 -11.14 8.77 -11.71
CA ASN A 60 -11.48 10.13 -12.15
C ASN A 60 -12.71 10.69 -11.41
N GLU A 61 -13.71 9.85 -11.15
CA GLU A 61 -14.92 10.26 -10.40
C GLU A 61 -14.60 10.47 -8.93
N ALA A 62 -13.81 9.57 -8.33
CA ALA A 62 -13.30 9.76 -6.98
C ALA A 62 -12.48 11.05 -6.87
N GLN A 63 -11.65 11.37 -7.88
CA GLN A 63 -10.85 12.59 -7.92
C GLN A 63 -11.70 13.85 -7.90
N GLN A 64 -12.79 13.89 -8.66
CA GLN A 64 -13.70 15.05 -8.68
C GLN A 64 -14.31 15.29 -7.30
N ILE A 65 -14.80 14.23 -6.66
CA ILE A 65 -15.40 14.32 -5.32
C ILE A 65 -14.36 14.78 -4.30
N ILE A 66 -13.19 14.14 -4.28
CA ILE A 66 -12.10 14.47 -3.35
C ILE A 66 -11.64 15.92 -3.54
N SER A 67 -11.50 16.38 -4.78
CA SER A 67 -11.06 17.75 -5.08
C SER A 67 -12.09 18.79 -4.63
N SER A 68 -13.38 18.53 -4.84
CA SER A 68 -14.46 19.39 -4.35
C SER A 68 -14.44 19.50 -2.83
N GLN A 69 -14.32 18.36 -2.15
CA GLN A 69 -14.36 18.28 -0.69
C GLN A 69 -13.14 18.92 -0.04
N LEU A 70 -11.95 18.76 -0.64
CA LEU A 70 -10.74 19.46 -0.18
C LEU A 70 -10.75 20.95 -0.50
N GLY A 71 -11.49 21.39 -1.51
CA GLY A 71 -11.74 22.83 -1.75
C GLY A 71 -12.50 23.48 -0.60
N GLU A 72 -13.50 22.79 -0.05
CA GLU A 72 -14.28 23.26 1.10
C GLU A 72 -13.60 23.02 2.44
N LYS A 73 -12.97 21.85 2.61
CA LYS A 73 -12.40 21.35 3.87
C LYS A 73 -10.94 20.91 3.66
N PRO A 74 -10.02 21.84 3.38
CA PRO A 74 -8.64 21.51 2.97
C PRO A 74 -7.82 20.79 4.06
N ARG A 75 -8.23 20.88 5.32
CA ARG A 75 -7.57 20.25 6.47
C ARG A 75 -8.25 18.97 6.94
N ASP A 76 -9.32 18.52 6.28
CA ASP A 76 -10.00 17.29 6.65
C ASP A 76 -9.09 16.08 6.42
N ALA A 77 -8.75 15.40 7.51
CA ALA A 77 -7.79 14.30 7.47
C ALA A 77 -8.28 13.11 6.64
N GLN A 78 -9.58 12.83 6.63
CA GLN A 78 -10.12 11.70 5.88
C GLN A 78 -10.07 11.97 4.39
N TRP A 79 -10.44 13.18 3.95
CA TRP A 79 -10.32 13.56 2.54
C TRP A 79 -8.87 13.62 2.08
N ARG A 80 -7.95 14.11 2.91
CA ARG A 80 -6.51 14.11 2.61
C ARG A 80 -5.93 12.71 2.52
N TYR A 81 -6.37 11.79 3.37
CA TYR A 81 -5.98 10.39 3.28
C TYR A 81 -6.49 9.74 2.00
N LEU A 82 -7.77 9.97 1.65
CA LEU A 82 -8.33 9.47 0.39
C LEU A 82 -7.63 10.04 -0.84
N ASP A 83 -7.21 11.30 -0.79
CA ASP A 83 -6.41 11.94 -1.84
C ASP A 83 -5.00 11.31 -1.96
N ALA A 84 -4.41 10.83 -0.86
CA ALA A 84 -3.16 10.08 -0.88
C ALA A 84 -3.34 8.67 -1.46
N VAL A 85 -4.41 7.97 -1.05
CA VAL A 85 -4.81 6.68 -1.61
C VAL A 85 -5.08 6.80 -3.11
N LEU A 86 -5.82 7.81 -3.55
CA LEU A 86 -6.12 8.04 -4.95
C LEU A 86 -4.86 8.26 -5.80
N ASP A 87 -3.90 9.06 -5.33
CA ASP A 87 -2.62 9.25 -6.05
C ASP A 87 -1.81 7.95 -6.12
N ALA A 88 -1.85 7.11 -5.07
CA ALA A 88 -1.24 5.78 -5.07
C ALA A 88 -1.89 4.87 -6.13
N GLU A 89 -3.21 4.87 -6.23
CA GLU A 89 -3.97 4.04 -7.17
C GLU A 89 -3.78 4.48 -8.62
N PHE A 90 -3.75 5.79 -8.89
CA PHE A 90 -3.39 6.30 -10.21
C PHE A 90 -2.00 5.81 -10.64
N ALA A 91 -1.03 5.78 -9.71
CA ALA A 91 0.30 5.27 -10.01
C ALA A 91 0.32 3.76 -10.31
N ILE A 92 -0.68 3.00 -9.85
CA ILE A 92 -0.84 1.57 -10.12
C ILE A 92 -1.56 1.33 -11.45
N ILE A 93 -2.67 2.01 -11.72
CA ILE A 93 -3.48 1.81 -12.94
C ILE A 93 -2.73 2.29 -14.20
N ASP A 94 -2.02 3.41 -14.13
CA ASP A 94 -1.29 3.95 -15.29
C ASP A 94 -0.21 2.96 -15.79
N GLN A 95 0.21 1.98 -14.98
CA GLN A 95 1.12 0.89 -15.40
C GLN A 95 0.43 -0.16 -16.29
N ASN A 96 -0.89 -0.31 -16.20
CA ASN A 96 -1.65 -1.38 -16.84
C ASN A 96 -2.33 -0.96 -18.16
N GLU A 97 -2.49 0.34 -18.44
CA GLU A 97 -3.19 0.83 -19.65
C GLU A 97 -2.28 1.01 -20.88
N GLY A 98 -1.02 0.56 -20.83
CA GLY A 98 -0.11 0.48 -21.99
C GLY A 98 0.31 1.81 -22.64
N VAL A 99 -0.36 2.94 -22.33
CA VAL A 99 -0.12 4.24 -22.94
C VAL A 99 -0.42 5.38 -21.95
N LYS A 100 0.35 5.47 -20.86
CA LYS A 100 0.55 6.74 -20.12
C LYS A 100 2.02 6.91 -19.79
N SER A 101 2.50 8.14 -19.95
CA SER A 101 3.91 8.49 -19.86
C SER A 101 4.53 7.99 -18.55
N PHE A 102 5.64 7.26 -18.60
CA PHE A 102 6.41 6.85 -17.42
C PHE A 102 6.65 8.01 -16.42
N SER A 103 6.72 9.25 -16.92
CA SER A 103 6.79 10.46 -16.09
C SER A 103 5.56 10.71 -15.23
N SER A 104 4.33 10.42 -15.68
CA SER A 104 3.10 10.62 -14.90
C SER A 104 3.00 9.63 -13.75
N ILE A 105 3.34 8.36 -13.99
CA ILE A 105 3.38 7.30 -12.97
C ILE A 105 4.38 7.68 -11.87
N LYS A 106 5.60 8.07 -12.27
CA LYS A 106 6.65 8.50 -11.35
C LYS A 106 6.19 9.68 -10.49
N LEU A 107 5.56 10.68 -11.12
CA LEU A 107 5.04 11.85 -10.43
C LEU A 107 3.91 11.51 -9.44
N LYS A 108 2.98 10.63 -9.81
CA LYS A 108 1.86 10.21 -8.93
C LYS A 108 2.35 9.40 -7.73
N LEU A 109 3.31 8.49 -7.96
CA LEU A 109 3.95 7.76 -6.88
C LEU A 109 4.66 8.70 -5.89
N ASP A 110 5.41 9.68 -6.40
CA ASP A 110 6.12 10.65 -5.57
C ASP A 110 5.15 11.53 -4.76
N ARG A 111 4.04 11.96 -5.36
CA ARG A 111 2.96 12.68 -4.66
C ARG A 111 2.30 11.85 -3.56
N ALA A 112 2.04 10.57 -3.82
CA ALA A 112 1.45 9.68 -2.83
C ALA A 112 2.39 9.53 -1.62
N ILE A 113 3.68 9.29 -1.86
CA ILE A 113 4.72 9.20 -0.81
C ILE A 113 4.74 10.48 0.01
N GLU A 114 4.85 11.64 -0.62
CA GLU A 114 4.90 12.93 0.08
C GLU A 114 3.65 13.16 0.96
N LYS A 115 2.46 12.84 0.44
CA LYS A 115 1.22 12.96 1.20
C LYS A 115 1.21 12.04 2.42
N PHE A 116 1.65 10.78 2.27
CA PHE A 116 1.71 9.84 3.38
C PHE A 116 2.81 10.18 4.39
N GLU A 117 3.98 10.67 3.96
CA GLU A 117 5.03 11.16 4.86
C GLU A 117 4.47 12.27 5.75
N ARG A 118 3.83 13.30 5.17
CA ARG A 118 3.16 14.36 5.95
C ARG A 118 2.04 13.81 6.84
N PHE A 119 1.28 12.83 6.36
CA PHE A 119 0.22 12.21 7.16
C PHE A 119 0.78 11.50 8.38
N THR A 120 1.90 10.79 8.24
CA THR A 120 2.58 10.10 9.36
C THR A 120 3.25 11.07 10.33
N GLU A 121 3.60 12.29 9.90
CA GLU A 121 4.07 13.34 10.79
C GLU A 121 2.92 13.94 11.63
N GLU A 122 1.75 14.11 11.03
CA GLU A 122 0.58 14.67 11.71
C GLU A 122 -0.16 13.66 12.61
N PHE A 123 -0.16 12.39 12.21
CA PHE A 123 -0.84 11.28 12.89
C PHE A 123 0.12 10.10 13.13
N PRO A 124 1.19 10.29 13.93
CA PRO A 124 2.24 9.30 14.12
C PRO A 124 1.79 8.04 14.86
N GLU A 125 0.60 8.03 15.46
CA GLU A 125 -0.01 6.91 16.17
C GLU A 125 -0.76 5.94 15.25
N LEU A 126 -1.10 6.36 14.02
CA LEU A 126 -1.90 5.55 13.12
C LEU A 126 -1.02 4.55 12.37
N SER A 127 -1.46 3.31 12.25
CA SER A 127 -0.63 2.23 11.67
C SER A 127 -0.80 2.13 10.15
N GLU A 128 -2.00 2.44 9.67
CA GLU A 128 -2.40 2.37 8.27
C GLU A 128 -1.55 3.27 7.35
N PRO A 129 -1.27 4.56 7.69
CA PRO A 129 -0.45 5.41 6.84
C PRO A 129 0.98 4.89 6.69
N PHE A 130 1.57 4.34 7.77
CA PHE A 130 2.89 3.71 7.70
C PHE A 130 2.88 2.45 6.84
N ASN A 131 1.86 1.60 6.95
CA ASN A 131 1.70 0.45 6.06
C ASN A 131 1.57 0.88 4.59
N ASN A 132 0.79 1.92 4.29
CA ASN A 132 0.66 2.41 2.92
C ASN A 132 1.97 3.02 2.39
N LEU A 133 2.68 3.76 3.24
CA LEU A 133 3.99 4.32 2.92
C LEU A 133 5.01 3.23 2.61
N SER A 134 4.97 2.09 3.32
CA SER A 134 5.89 0.97 3.06
C SER A 134 5.71 0.36 1.68
N VAL A 135 4.47 0.17 1.25
CA VAL A 135 4.13 -0.33 -0.09
C VAL A 135 4.64 0.62 -1.17
N LEU A 136 4.46 1.93 -0.95
CA LEU A 136 4.92 2.97 -1.89
C LEU A 136 6.45 3.04 -1.97
N TYR A 137 7.13 3.02 -0.83
CA TYR A 137 8.60 2.96 -0.80
C TYR A 137 9.15 1.74 -1.51
N LEU A 138 8.50 0.59 -1.35
CA LEU A 138 8.95 -0.62 -2.00
C LEU A 138 8.75 -0.59 -3.52
N ARG A 139 7.63 -0.04 -4.00
CA ARG A 139 7.44 0.27 -5.43
C ARG A 139 8.51 1.22 -5.96
N ARG A 140 9.05 2.08 -5.10
CA ARG A 140 10.16 2.99 -5.41
C ARG A 140 11.54 2.33 -5.31
N GLY A 141 11.63 1.07 -4.87
CA GLY A 141 12.89 0.35 -4.63
C GLY A 141 13.58 0.73 -3.32
N GLN A 142 12.90 1.45 -2.42
CA GLN A 142 13.42 1.91 -1.13
C GLN A 142 13.08 0.89 -0.04
N ALA A 143 13.67 -0.30 -0.11
CA ALA A 143 13.34 -1.41 0.78
C ALA A 143 13.64 -1.13 2.27
N ASP A 144 14.69 -0.37 2.57
CA ASP A 144 15.02 0.00 3.95
C ASP A 144 13.96 0.89 4.59
N ARG A 145 13.53 1.94 3.87
CA ARG A 145 12.44 2.82 4.32
C ARG A 145 11.11 2.07 4.42
N SER A 146 10.88 1.10 3.52
CA SER A 146 9.69 0.23 3.60
C SER A 146 9.65 -0.57 4.91
N ARG A 147 10.77 -1.18 5.29
CA ARG A 147 10.90 -1.91 6.56
C ARG A 147 10.68 -1.00 7.76
N GLU A 148 11.33 0.17 7.80
CA GLU A 148 11.16 1.14 8.91
C GLU A 148 9.70 1.53 9.09
N SER A 149 8.99 1.80 7.99
CA SER A 149 7.55 2.10 8.04
C SER A 149 6.72 0.93 8.57
N LEU A 150 7.00 -0.32 8.16
CA LEU A 150 6.27 -1.49 8.68
C LEU A 150 6.54 -1.75 10.16
N GLU A 151 7.79 -1.57 10.60
CA GLU A 151 8.16 -1.66 12.01
C GLU A 151 7.42 -0.59 12.83
N ARG A 152 7.30 0.65 12.32
CA ARG A 152 6.47 1.69 12.93
C ARG A 152 4.99 1.31 13.00
N ALA A 153 4.43 0.76 11.94
CA ALA A 153 3.04 0.30 11.92
C ALA A 153 2.79 -0.79 12.99
N ILE A 154 3.73 -1.72 13.17
CA ILE A 154 3.68 -2.78 14.19
C ILE A 154 3.83 -2.20 15.60
N ILE A 155 4.72 -1.24 15.81
CA ILE A 155 4.88 -0.55 17.11
C ILE A 155 3.57 0.14 17.51
N ASN A 156 2.93 0.82 16.56
CA ASN A 156 1.69 1.55 16.79
C ASN A 156 0.49 0.63 17.05
N ASN A 157 0.40 -0.48 16.31
CA ASN A 157 -0.61 -1.51 16.53
C ASN A 157 0.01 -2.91 16.42
N PRO A 158 0.39 -3.51 17.57
CA PRO A 158 1.00 -4.85 17.60
C PRO A 158 0.11 -5.97 17.08
N ASN A 159 -1.19 -5.73 16.88
CA ASN A 159 -2.15 -6.69 16.34
C ASN A 159 -2.48 -6.41 14.86
N TYR A 160 -1.76 -5.51 14.19
CA TYR A 160 -2.02 -5.15 12.81
C TYR A 160 -1.47 -6.22 11.84
N GLU A 161 -2.28 -7.25 11.61
CA GLU A 161 -1.95 -8.42 10.78
C GLU A 161 -1.32 -8.05 9.43
N LEU A 162 -1.87 -7.03 8.76
CA LEU A 162 -1.41 -6.57 7.45
C LEU A 162 0.05 -6.07 7.45
N ALA A 163 0.49 -5.44 8.54
CA ALA A 163 1.85 -4.96 8.64
C ALA A 163 2.85 -6.13 8.81
N TYR A 164 2.48 -7.18 9.52
CA TYR A 164 3.29 -8.40 9.60
C TYR A 164 3.34 -9.14 8.27
N GLU A 165 2.21 -9.23 7.56
CA GLU A 165 2.14 -9.81 6.22
C GLU A 165 3.09 -9.07 5.27
N ASN A 166 2.93 -7.74 5.16
CA ASN A 166 3.77 -6.91 4.30
C ASN A 166 5.26 -6.93 4.73
N LEU A 167 5.58 -7.06 6.01
CA LEU A 167 6.98 -7.19 6.46
C LEU A 167 7.57 -8.56 6.09
N GLY A 168 6.79 -9.63 6.22
CA GLY A 168 7.16 -10.96 5.76
C GLY A 168 7.45 -10.96 4.25
N ASP A 169 6.53 -10.41 3.47
CA ASP A 169 6.65 -10.28 2.02
C ASP A 169 7.90 -9.46 1.64
N LEU A 170 8.19 -8.37 2.35
CA LEU A 170 9.41 -7.58 2.15
C LEU A 170 10.68 -8.43 2.37
N TYR A 171 10.74 -9.24 3.42
CA TYR A 171 11.91 -10.09 3.68
C TYR A 171 12.09 -11.17 2.63
N VAL A 172 10.99 -11.76 2.18
CA VAL A 172 10.97 -12.74 1.11
C VAL A 172 11.47 -12.11 -0.20
N TYR A 173 11.01 -10.89 -0.52
CA TYR A 173 11.49 -10.11 -1.65
C TYR A 173 13.00 -9.82 -1.60
N LEU A 174 13.50 -9.37 -0.44
CA LEU A 174 14.92 -9.09 -0.22
C LEU A 174 15.77 -10.36 -0.35
N ALA A 175 15.27 -11.50 0.13
CA ALA A 175 15.94 -12.79 -0.06
C ALA A 175 16.05 -13.14 -1.54
N ASN A 176 14.97 -12.95 -2.32
CA ASN A 176 14.95 -13.21 -3.76
C ASN A 176 16.03 -12.39 -4.50
N ILE A 177 16.06 -11.07 -4.28
CA ILE A 177 17.07 -10.19 -4.89
C ILE A 177 18.47 -10.61 -4.48
N THR A 178 18.67 -10.91 -3.19
CA THR A 178 19.98 -11.25 -2.67
C THR A 178 20.50 -12.57 -3.25
N TYR A 179 19.64 -13.58 -3.42
CA TYR A 179 20.02 -14.82 -4.09
C TYR A 179 20.34 -14.61 -5.57
N ASN A 180 19.55 -13.82 -6.30
CA ASN A 180 19.85 -13.47 -7.70
C ASN A 180 21.20 -12.73 -7.82
N LYS A 181 21.45 -11.75 -6.95
CA LYS A 181 22.74 -11.04 -6.89
C LYS A 181 23.90 -11.96 -6.51
N GLY A 182 23.66 -12.96 -5.67
CA GLY A 182 24.65 -13.98 -5.35
C GLY A 182 24.95 -14.88 -6.55
N LEU A 183 23.93 -15.31 -7.29
CA LEU A 183 24.07 -16.15 -8.49
C LEU A 183 24.71 -15.43 -9.66
N SER A 184 24.54 -14.10 -9.80
CA SER A 184 25.27 -13.34 -10.82
C SER A 184 26.79 -13.35 -10.60
N LYS A 185 27.22 -13.46 -9.34
CA LYS A 185 28.65 -13.60 -8.96
C LYS A 185 29.10 -15.06 -8.91
N LEU A 186 28.20 -15.99 -8.58
CA LEU A 186 28.47 -17.41 -8.34
C LEU A 186 27.49 -18.28 -9.14
N PRO A 187 27.56 -18.29 -10.48
CA PRO A 187 26.53 -18.89 -11.34
C PRO A 187 26.40 -20.41 -11.18
N LYS A 188 27.44 -21.10 -10.68
CA LYS A 188 27.44 -22.55 -10.45
C LYS A 188 27.01 -22.95 -9.02
N SER A 189 26.57 -21.99 -8.19
CA SER A 189 26.21 -22.25 -6.80
C SER A 189 24.88 -23.00 -6.68
N SER A 190 24.93 -24.34 -6.60
CA SER A 190 23.75 -25.18 -6.39
C SER A 190 22.99 -24.80 -5.10
N ARG A 191 23.70 -24.36 -4.05
CA ARG A 191 23.09 -23.94 -2.78
C ARG A 191 22.18 -22.72 -2.96
N LEU A 192 22.63 -21.73 -3.72
CA LEU A 192 21.85 -20.51 -3.97
C LEU A 192 20.68 -20.80 -4.92
N SER A 193 20.92 -21.59 -5.97
CA SER A 193 19.85 -22.00 -6.91
C SER A 193 18.70 -22.68 -6.18
N LYS A 194 18.97 -23.73 -5.39
CA LYS A 194 17.93 -24.49 -4.68
C LYS A 194 17.10 -23.61 -3.75
N LYS A 195 17.75 -22.67 -3.03
CA LYS A 195 17.04 -21.74 -2.14
C LYS A 195 16.15 -20.78 -2.92
N LEU A 196 16.63 -20.26 -4.04
CA LEU A 196 15.85 -19.39 -4.92
C LEU A 196 14.68 -20.16 -5.56
N ASP A 197 14.89 -21.41 -5.95
CA ASP A 197 13.86 -22.28 -6.53
C ASP A 197 12.72 -22.54 -5.53
N HIS A 198 13.06 -22.88 -4.28
CA HIS A 198 12.06 -23.02 -3.21
C HIS A 198 11.30 -21.72 -2.94
N LEU A 199 12.02 -20.59 -2.91
CA LEU A 199 11.41 -19.28 -2.72
C LEU A 199 10.39 -18.98 -3.83
N ASN A 200 10.77 -19.20 -5.09
CA ASN A 200 9.89 -18.97 -6.26
C ASN A 200 8.68 -19.92 -6.30
N GLN A 201 8.72 -21.05 -5.61
CA GLN A 201 7.59 -21.99 -5.49
C GLN A 201 6.59 -21.60 -4.40
N MET A 202 6.87 -20.59 -3.58
CA MET A 202 5.93 -20.14 -2.56
C MET A 202 4.68 -19.52 -3.22
N PRO A 203 3.46 -20.04 -2.95
CA PRO A 203 2.25 -19.65 -3.66
C PRO A 203 1.88 -18.17 -3.50
N PHE A 204 2.31 -17.54 -2.40
CA PHE A 204 2.06 -16.11 -2.12
C PHE A 204 3.04 -15.17 -2.82
N LEU A 205 4.22 -15.66 -3.25
CA LEU A 205 5.17 -14.92 -4.08
C LEU A 205 4.83 -14.94 -5.57
N ALA A 206 4.02 -15.91 -5.99
CA ALA A 206 3.75 -16.21 -7.38
C ALA A 206 2.75 -15.24 -8.04
N LYS A 207 2.83 -13.93 -7.76
CA LYS A 207 2.28 -12.89 -8.65
C LYS A 207 3.41 -12.46 -9.61
N PRO A 208 3.43 -12.95 -10.87
CA PRO A 208 4.59 -12.86 -11.76
C PRO A 208 5.02 -11.43 -12.15
N ASN A 209 4.14 -10.45 -11.99
CA ASN A 209 4.31 -9.13 -12.58
C ASN A 209 5.43 -8.30 -11.90
N ILE A 210 5.60 -8.39 -10.58
CA ILE A 210 6.63 -7.59 -9.88
C ILE A 210 8.05 -8.14 -10.10
N ILE A 211 8.26 -9.46 -10.08
CA ILE A 211 9.58 -10.05 -10.39
C ILE A 211 9.96 -9.73 -11.84
N ARG A 212 8.99 -9.63 -12.76
CA ARG A 212 9.21 -9.27 -14.16
C ARG A 212 9.51 -7.77 -14.33
N GLU A 213 8.79 -6.89 -13.63
CA GLU A 213 9.01 -5.43 -13.64
C GLU A 213 10.36 -5.02 -13.02
N LEU A 214 10.82 -5.74 -11.98
CA LEU A 214 12.09 -5.44 -11.31
C LEU A 214 13.31 -6.05 -12.00
N LYS A 215 13.12 -7.01 -12.90
CA LYS A 215 14.17 -7.50 -13.81
C LYS A 215 14.43 -6.55 -14.98
N GLN A 216 13.60 -5.54 -15.21
CA GLN A 216 13.71 -4.59 -16.33
C GLN A 216 14.45 -3.29 -15.97
N LYS A 217 15.06 -3.19 -14.79
CA LYS A 217 16.03 -2.15 -14.43
C LYS A 217 17.43 -2.74 -14.33
#